data_AF-A0A3D3R959-F1
#
_entry.id   AF-A0A3D3R959-F1
#
_cell.length_a   1.000
_cell.length_b   1.000
_cell.length_c   1.000
_cell.angle_alpha   90.00
_cell.angle_beta   90.00
_cell.angle_gamma   90.00
#
_symmetry.space_group_name_H-M   'P 1'
#
loop_
_entity.id
_entity.type
_entity.pdbx_description
1 polymer ?
#
loop_
_entity_poly.entity_id
_entity_poly.type
_entity_poly.pdbx_seq_one_letter_code
_entity_poly.pdbx_strand_id
1 'polypeptide(L)'
;MNLAAFDLPEETQALSEWLVSQLTGDNLSSVVTQLSAVHADQDQDLTLGTVCGDQWENILQDGFSELTQTQLQQLLTHPYLLLELQELLLLEGSDFWQKHFLSQNNDSEITDNKLALQEQLFSPPPEPETVQQPVDYKKSSYRKIAVLGFVSAALICVAVFLNQQPSAPAGWGWNRPGALTADIPANQYLNRLADSANEWFKKPTETKASLITRLTQFRAGCETLINAPHPQLSPEDRVWLIERCQAWADKLDEQIVALQKGTTDLKTADASADALINKLVKALRNRAGQIS
;
A
#
# COMPACT_ATOMS: atom_id res chain seq x y z
N MET A 1 -21.61 7.60 -7.87
CA MET A 1 -21.36 6.37 -7.09
C MET A 1 -21.99 5.24 -7.88
N ASN A 2 -21.16 4.36 -8.47
CA ASN A 2 -21.67 3.14 -9.08
C ASN A 2 -21.66 2.06 -7.99
N LEU A 3 -22.79 1.41 -7.76
CA LEU A 3 -22.93 0.40 -6.71
C LEU A 3 -22.60 -0.96 -7.35
N ALA A 4 -21.32 -1.31 -7.42
CA ALA A 4 -20.88 -2.55 -8.06
C ALA A 4 -21.55 -3.81 -7.49
N ALA A 5 -21.98 -3.78 -6.22
CA ALA A 5 -22.72 -4.89 -5.59
C ALA A 5 -24.18 -5.04 -6.10
N PHE A 6 -24.75 -4.05 -6.80
CA PHE A 6 -26.11 -4.12 -7.36
C PHE A 6 -26.16 -4.68 -8.80
N ASP A 7 -25.00 -4.80 -9.48
CA ASP A 7 -24.88 -5.36 -10.84
C ASP A 7 -24.34 -6.79 -10.82
N LEU A 8 -24.68 -7.59 -9.80
CA LEU A 8 -24.24 -8.98 -9.69
C LEU A 8 -24.88 -9.85 -10.79
N PRO A 9 -24.08 -10.51 -11.66
CA PRO A 9 -24.62 -11.42 -12.66
C PRO A 9 -25.29 -12.64 -12.00
N GLU A 10 -26.45 -13.05 -12.52
CA GLU A 10 -27.16 -14.25 -12.03
C GLU A 10 -26.59 -15.56 -12.61
N GLU A 11 -25.96 -15.49 -13.78
CA GLU A 11 -25.35 -16.63 -14.46
C GLU A 11 -23.98 -16.96 -13.85
N THR A 12 -23.74 -18.24 -13.55
CA THR A 12 -22.51 -18.70 -12.88
C THR A 12 -21.24 -18.30 -13.62
N GLN A 13 -21.20 -18.44 -14.95
CA GLN A 13 -20.04 -18.08 -15.75
C GLN A 13 -19.79 -16.56 -15.75
N ALA A 14 -20.84 -15.77 -15.97
CA ALA A 14 -20.74 -14.31 -15.92
C ALA A 14 -20.34 -13.81 -14.53
N LEU A 15 -20.78 -14.48 -13.47
CA LEU A 15 -20.41 -14.16 -12.09
C LEU A 15 -18.93 -14.47 -11.81
N SER A 16 -18.43 -15.60 -12.31
CA SER A 16 -17.00 -15.95 -12.22
C SER A 16 -16.12 -14.92 -12.93
N GLU A 17 -16.48 -14.53 -14.16
CA GLU A 17 -15.75 -13.51 -14.92
C GLU A 17 -15.80 -12.14 -14.25
N TRP A 18 -16.97 -11.76 -13.71
CA TRP A 18 -17.11 -10.53 -12.93
C TRP A 18 -16.21 -10.55 -11.70
N LEU A 19 -16.15 -11.67 -10.96
CA LEU A 19 -15.35 -11.80 -9.75
C LEU A 19 -13.85 -11.72 -10.06
N VAL A 20 -13.39 -12.35 -11.15
CA VAL A 20 -12.03 -12.17 -11.67
C VAL A 20 -11.74 -10.69 -11.89
N SER A 21 -12.63 -9.97 -12.58
CA SER A 21 -12.45 -8.54 -12.83
C SER A 21 -12.40 -7.69 -11.57
N GLN A 22 -13.16 -8.04 -10.52
CA GLN A 22 -13.11 -7.31 -9.25
C GLN A 22 -11.82 -7.60 -8.48
N LEU A 23 -11.37 -8.85 -8.47
CA LEU A 23 -10.14 -9.28 -7.79
C LEU A 23 -8.88 -8.76 -8.47
N THR A 24 -8.90 -8.55 -9.78
CA THR A 24 -7.76 -7.97 -10.51
C THR A 24 -7.85 -6.46 -10.71
N GLY A 25 -8.90 -5.81 -10.18
CA GLY A 25 -9.11 -4.38 -10.28
C GLY A 25 -8.86 -3.63 -8.96
N ASP A 26 -8.77 -2.30 -9.05
CA ASP A 26 -8.42 -1.43 -7.91
C ASP A 26 -9.58 -1.20 -6.92
N ASN A 27 -10.77 -1.72 -7.23
CA ASN A 27 -12.01 -1.40 -6.51
C ASN A 27 -12.46 -2.49 -5.52
N LEU A 28 -11.66 -3.54 -5.32
CA LEU A 28 -12.05 -4.67 -4.47
C LEU A 28 -12.45 -4.22 -3.06
N SER A 29 -11.69 -3.33 -2.42
CA SER A 29 -12.02 -2.79 -1.09
C SER A 29 -13.39 -2.09 -1.04
N SER A 30 -13.79 -1.44 -2.14
CA SER A 30 -15.12 -0.80 -2.24
C SER A 30 -16.23 -1.85 -2.38
N VAL A 31 -16.00 -2.90 -3.17
CA VAL A 31 -16.93 -4.02 -3.35
C VAL A 31 -17.12 -4.77 -2.03
N VAL A 32 -16.03 -5.07 -1.33
CA VAL A 32 -16.06 -5.73 -0.01
C VAL A 32 -16.85 -4.90 0.99
N THR A 33 -16.62 -3.59 1.04
CA THR A 33 -17.38 -2.69 1.94
C THR A 33 -18.88 -2.73 1.65
N GLN A 34 -19.26 -2.76 0.37
CA GLN A 34 -20.67 -2.82 -0.05
C GLN A 34 -21.31 -4.17 0.28
N LEU A 35 -20.63 -5.29 -0.02
CA LEU A 35 -21.11 -6.63 0.30
C LEU A 35 -21.21 -6.84 1.81
N SER A 36 -20.25 -6.34 2.60
CA SER A 36 -20.28 -6.40 4.06
C SER A 36 -21.46 -5.64 4.64
N ALA A 37 -21.88 -4.52 4.02
CA ALA A 37 -23.05 -3.78 4.46
C ALA A 37 -24.37 -4.55 4.18
N VAL A 38 -24.38 -5.42 3.17
CA VAL A 38 -25.55 -6.26 2.81
C VAL A 38 -25.60 -7.55 3.64
N HIS A 39 -24.44 -8.13 3.96
CA HIS A 39 -24.31 -9.45 4.59
C HIS A 39 -23.72 -9.41 6.00
N ALA A 40 -23.94 -8.32 6.75
CA ALA A 40 -23.25 -7.91 7.98
C ALA A 40 -23.24 -8.89 9.19
N ASP A 41 -23.72 -10.13 9.05
CA ASP A 41 -24.02 -11.03 10.17
C ASP A 41 -23.77 -12.52 9.83
N GLN A 42 -22.83 -12.83 8.94
CA GLN A 42 -22.48 -14.23 8.59
C GLN A 42 -21.25 -14.74 9.37
N ASP A 43 -21.26 -16.04 9.68
CA ASP A 43 -20.27 -16.75 10.50
C ASP A 43 -18.83 -16.43 10.08
N GLN A 44 -18.04 -15.92 11.02
CA GLN A 44 -16.63 -15.55 10.82
C GLN A 44 -15.67 -16.75 10.77
N ASP A 45 -16.19 -17.97 10.94
CA ASP A 45 -15.39 -19.20 10.99
C ASP A 45 -15.19 -19.86 9.61
N LEU A 46 -15.79 -19.32 8.55
CA LEU A 46 -15.61 -19.84 7.19
C LEU A 46 -14.26 -19.42 6.61
N THR A 47 -13.52 -20.37 6.03
CA THR A 47 -12.17 -20.13 5.48
C THR A 47 -12.13 -20.41 3.98
N LEU A 48 -11.14 -19.84 3.28
CA LEU A 48 -10.91 -20.14 1.87
C LEU A 48 -10.70 -21.64 1.61
N GLY A 49 -10.01 -22.34 2.50
CA GLY A 49 -9.83 -23.80 2.40
C GLY A 49 -11.15 -24.57 2.44
N THR A 50 -12.12 -24.11 3.22
CA THR A 50 -13.46 -24.73 3.26
C THR A 50 -14.35 -24.38 2.06
N VAL A 51 -14.19 -23.19 1.48
CA VAL A 51 -15.02 -22.73 0.34
C VAL A 51 -14.47 -23.24 -0.99
N CYS A 52 -13.16 -23.12 -1.20
CA CYS A 52 -12.50 -23.53 -2.43
C CYS A 52 -12.17 -25.03 -2.45
N GLY A 53 -11.93 -25.64 -1.28
CA GLY A 53 -11.64 -27.07 -1.15
C GLY A 53 -10.51 -27.52 -2.08
N ASP A 54 -10.73 -28.66 -2.74
CA ASP A 54 -9.77 -29.26 -3.68
C ASP A 54 -9.63 -28.48 -5.00
N GLN A 55 -10.46 -27.45 -5.23
CA GLN A 55 -10.43 -26.64 -6.45
C GLN A 55 -9.38 -25.52 -6.41
N TRP A 56 -8.62 -25.40 -5.31
CA TRP A 56 -7.62 -24.35 -5.13
C TRP A 56 -6.59 -24.30 -6.26
N GLU A 57 -6.08 -25.45 -6.69
CA GLU A 57 -5.10 -25.52 -7.78
C GLU A 57 -5.69 -25.03 -9.12
N ASN A 58 -6.96 -25.36 -9.39
CA ASN A 58 -7.66 -24.93 -10.59
C ASN A 58 -7.97 -23.43 -10.54
N ILE A 59 -8.28 -22.88 -9.35
CA ILE A 59 -8.45 -21.43 -9.16
C ILE A 59 -7.15 -20.68 -9.47
N LEU A 60 -6.01 -21.18 -9.00
CA LEU A 60 -4.70 -20.58 -9.29
C LEU A 60 -4.32 -20.64 -10.78
N GLN A 61 -4.78 -21.66 -11.50
CA GLN A 61 -4.47 -21.85 -12.92
C GLN A 61 -5.44 -21.11 -13.85
N ASP A 62 -6.75 -21.30 -13.69
CA ASP A 62 -7.77 -20.93 -14.68
C ASP A 62 -8.94 -20.11 -14.10
N GLY A 63 -8.76 -19.55 -12.91
CA GLY A 63 -9.77 -18.70 -12.26
C GLY A 63 -10.97 -19.47 -11.71
N PHE A 64 -12.12 -18.81 -11.59
CA PHE A 64 -13.31 -19.40 -10.97
C PHE A 64 -14.20 -20.17 -11.94
N SER A 65 -13.64 -20.65 -13.05
CA SER A 65 -14.39 -21.37 -14.09
C SER A 65 -14.99 -22.69 -13.59
N GLU A 66 -14.34 -23.34 -12.63
CA GLU A 66 -14.77 -24.62 -12.05
C GLU A 66 -15.54 -24.49 -10.73
N LEU A 67 -15.72 -23.28 -10.20
CA LEU A 67 -16.48 -23.08 -8.97
C LEU A 67 -17.97 -23.25 -9.20
N THR A 68 -18.62 -23.96 -8.27
CA THR A 68 -20.07 -24.09 -8.26
C THR A 68 -20.73 -22.77 -7.84
N GLN A 69 -22.00 -22.59 -8.23
CA GLN A 69 -22.79 -21.41 -7.85
C GLN A 69 -22.83 -21.20 -6.33
N THR A 70 -22.89 -22.27 -5.54
CA THR A 70 -22.90 -22.19 -4.07
C THR A 70 -21.57 -21.66 -3.53
N GLN A 71 -20.44 -22.08 -4.09
CA GLN A 71 -19.11 -21.61 -3.67
C GLN A 71 -18.92 -20.13 -4.02
N LEU A 72 -19.36 -19.70 -5.21
CA LEU A 72 -19.34 -18.29 -5.59
C LEU A 72 -20.21 -17.44 -4.65
N GLN A 73 -21.41 -17.93 -4.30
CA GLN A 73 -22.26 -17.24 -3.33
C GLN A 73 -21.62 -17.15 -1.95
N GLN A 74 -20.97 -18.23 -1.48
CA GLN A 74 -20.25 -18.21 -0.20
C GLN A 74 -19.14 -17.17 -0.16
N LEU A 75 -18.40 -16.98 -1.26
CA LEU A 75 -17.39 -15.93 -1.37
C LEU A 75 -18.00 -14.52 -1.31
N LEU A 76 -19.16 -14.31 -1.92
CA LEU A 76 -19.86 -13.02 -1.91
C LEU A 76 -20.50 -12.69 -0.56
N THR A 77 -21.00 -13.71 0.14
CA THR A 77 -21.58 -13.54 1.49
C THR A 77 -20.53 -13.44 2.58
N HIS A 78 -19.27 -13.81 2.30
CA HIS A 78 -18.11 -13.66 3.20
C HIS A 78 -17.04 -12.79 2.54
N PRO A 79 -17.32 -11.49 2.33
CA PRO A 79 -16.55 -10.63 1.44
C PRO A 79 -15.10 -10.39 1.90
N TYR A 80 -14.77 -10.59 3.19
CA TYR A 80 -13.39 -10.53 3.67
C TYR A 80 -12.49 -11.63 3.08
N LEU A 81 -13.06 -12.79 2.74
CA LEU A 81 -12.33 -13.86 2.05
C LEU A 81 -11.85 -13.43 0.67
N LEU A 82 -12.52 -12.47 0.02
CA LEU A 82 -12.09 -11.94 -1.27
C LEU A 82 -10.76 -11.17 -1.17
N LEU A 83 -10.50 -10.49 -0.03
CA LEU A 83 -9.23 -9.79 0.19
C LEU A 83 -8.09 -10.79 0.41
N GLU A 84 -8.33 -11.80 1.24
CA GLU A 84 -7.37 -12.90 1.46
C GLU A 84 -7.07 -13.64 0.16
N LEU A 85 -8.11 -13.86 -0.65
CA LEU A 85 -7.99 -14.48 -1.97
C LEU A 85 -7.14 -13.64 -2.93
N GLN A 86 -7.36 -12.33 -2.99
CA GLN A 86 -6.55 -11.44 -3.82
C GLN A 86 -5.07 -11.48 -3.41
N GLU A 87 -4.76 -11.49 -2.11
CA GLU A 87 -3.40 -11.60 -1.61
C GLU A 87 -2.74 -12.91 -2.06
N LEU A 88 -3.43 -14.03 -1.92
CA LEU A 88 -2.92 -15.33 -2.36
C LEU A 88 -2.74 -15.42 -3.88
N LEU A 89 -3.68 -14.87 -4.66
CA LEU A 89 -3.57 -14.82 -6.13
C LEU A 89 -2.40 -13.96 -6.59
N LEU A 90 -2.06 -12.89 -5.86
CA LEU A 90 -0.89 -12.06 -6.15
C LEU A 90 0.44 -12.78 -5.86
N LEU A 91 0.44 -13.72 -4.91
CA LEU A 91 1.64 -14.46 -4.49
C LEU A 91 1.85 -15.77 -5.26
N GLU A 92 0.76 -16.51 -5.52
CA GLU A 92 0.79 -17.89 -6.03
C GLU A 92 0.06 -18.06 -7.37
N GLY A 93 -0.57 -17.00 -7.89
CA GLY A 93 -1.33 -17.05 -9.13
C GLY A 93 -0.47 -17.35 -10.36
N SER A 94 -1.01 -18.16 -11.27
CA SER A 94 -0.38 -18.50 -12.54
C SER A 94 -0.33 -17.31 -13.53
N ASP A 95 0.22 -17.56 -14.72
CA ASP A 95 0.24 -16.62 -15.85
C ASP A 95 -1.15 -16.08 -16.20
N PHE A 96 -2.23 -16.83 -15.93
CA PHE A 96 -3.60 -16.37 -16.10
C PHE A 96 -3.85 -15.10 -15.28
N TRP A 97 -3.61 -15.16 -13.97
CA TRP A 97 -3.82 -14.04 -13.06
C TRP A 97 -2.87 -12.88 -13.35
N GLN A 98 -1.61 -13.17 -13.64
CA GLN A 98 -0.62 -12.14 -13.99
C GLN A 98 -1.06 -11.34 -15.21
N LYS A 99 -1.56 -12.00 -16.26
CA LYS A 99 -2.12 -11.31 -17.44
C LYS A 99 -3.32 -10.45 -17.07
N HIS A 100 -4.23 -10.94 -16.23
CA HIS A 100 -5.40 -10.16 -15.82
C HIS A 100 -5.02 -8.93 -14.97
N PHE A 101 -4.08 -9.06 -14.02
CA PHE A 101 -3.55 -7.92 -13.26
C PHE A 101 -2.81 -6.90 -14.14
N LEU A 102 -2.10 -7.36 -15.18
CA LEU A 102 -1.41 -6.46 -16.12
C LEU A 102 -2.38 -5.79 -17.10
N SER A 103 -3.37 -6.53 -17.61
CA SER A 103 -4.34 -6.02 -18.59
C SER A 103 -5.28 -4.94 -18.05
N GLN A 104 -5.58 -4.97 -16.74
CA GLN A 104 -6.34 -3.90 -16.07
C GLN A 104 -5.49 -2.63 -15.87
N ASN A 105 -4.16 -2.76 -15.92
CA ASN A 105 -3.18 -1.67 -15.87
C ASN A 105 -2.80 -1.21 -17.29
N ASN A 106 -3.79 -0.77 -18.07
CA ASN A 106 -3.69 -0.06 -19.36
C ASN A 106 -2.37 -0.26 -20.16
N ASP A 107 -2.27 -1.38 -20.88
CA ASP A 107 -1.10 -1.86 -21.65
C ASP A 107 -0.57 -0.93 -22.77
N SER A 108 -1.21 0.22 -23.04
CA SER A 108 -0.75 1.11 -24.11
C SER A 108 0.54 1.86 -23.78
N GLU A 109 0.87 2.08 -22.51
CA GLU A 109 2.09 2.82 -22.12
C GLU A 109 3.31 1.91 -21.85
N ILE A 110 3.10 0.62 -21.61
CA ILE A 110 4.17 -0.32 -21.25
C ILE A 110 4.90 -0.86 -22.49
N THR A 111 4.17 -1.07 -23.59
CA THR A 111 4.74 -1.63 -24.83
C THR A 111 5.71 -0.66 -25.51
N ASP A 112 5.38 0.64 -25.54
CA ASP A 112 6.24 1.68 -26.12
C ASP A 112 7.53 1.88 -25.31
N ASN A 113 7.43 1.84 -23.98
CA ASN A 113 8.60 1.97 -23.10
C ASN A 113 9.53 0.74 -23.15
N LYS A 114 8.98 -0.46 -23.32
CA LYS A 114 9.77 -1.69 -23.43
C LYS A 114 10.57 -1.75 -24.74
N LEU A 115 9.98 -1.27 -25.84
CA LEU A 115 10.68 -1.11 -27.12
C LEU A 115 11.80 -0.06 -27.03
N ALA A 116 11.53 1.10 -26.41
CA ALA A 116 12.53 2.15 -26.21
C ALA A 116 13.70 1.71 -25.31
N LEU A 117 13.42 0.92 -24.26
CA LEU A 117 14.45 0.39 -23.36
C LEU A 117 15.30 -0.71 -24.01
N GLN A 118 14.70 -1.56 -24.85
CA GLN A 118 15.48 -2.53 -25.64
C GLN A 118 16.39 -1.82 -26.64
N GLU A 119 15.92 -0.76 -27.31
CA GLU A 119 16.73 0.02 -28.25
C GLU A 119 17.92 0.71 -27.54
N GLN A 120 17.74 1.18 -26.30
CA GLN A 120 18.83 1.73 -25.48
C GLN A 120 19.83 0.68 -24.96
N LEU A 121 19.38 -0.54 -24.66
CA LEU A 121 20.24 -1.61 -24.15
C LEU A 121 21.10 -2.27 -25.25
N PHE A 122 20.66 -2.21 -26.52
CA PHE A 122 21.39 -2.78 -27.66
C PHE A 122 22.13 -1.72 -28.51
N SER A 123 22.03 -0.44 -28.15
CA SER A 123 22.85 0.60 -28.77
C SER A 123 24.27 0.56 -28.19
N PRO A 124 25.34 0.50 -29.03
CA PRO A 124 26.70 0.59 -28.53
C PRO A 124 26.94 1.96 -27.89
N PRO A 125 27.78 2.06 -26.84
CA PRO A 125 28.05 3.33 -26.18
C PRO A 125 28.61 4.34 -27.19
N PRO A 126 28.15 5.61 -27.21
CA PRO A 126 28.76 6.61 -28.06
C PRO A 126 30.21 6.86 -27.60
N GLU A 127 31.15 6.81 -28.54
CA GLU A 127 32.53 7.25 -28.33
C GLU A 127 32.56 8.71 -27.84
N PRO A 128 33.53 9.10 -26.99
CA PRO A 128 33.61 10.46 -26.47
C PRO A 128 34.03 11.42 -27.60
N GLU A 129 33.04 12.04 -28.25
CA GLU A 129 33.31 13.11 -29.21
C GLU A 129 33.83 14.36 -28.51
N THR A 130 34.91 14.86 -29.09
CA THR A 130 35.72 15.98 -28.63
C THR A 130 34.95 17.30 -28.81
N VAL A 131 34.96 18.13 -27.76
CA VAL A 131 34.38 19.49 -27.76
C VAL A 131 34.97 20.36 -28.87
N GLN A 132 34.13 20.87 -29.78
CA GLN A 132 34.43 22.06 -30.59
C GLN A 132 33.21 22.99 -30.71
N GLN A 133 33.51 24.29 -30.74
CA GLN A 133 32.66 25.45 -30.46
C GLN A 133 31.82 25.95 -31.68
N PRO A 134 31.23 27.16 -31.63
CA PRO A 134 29.80 27.42 -31.85
C PRO A 134 29.45 27.75 -33.32
N VAL A 135 28.20 27.49 -33.71
CA VAL A 135 27.68 27.97 -35.01
C VAL A 135 26.46 28.86 -34.82
N ASP A 136 26.50 29.98 -35.54
CA ASP A 136 25.55 31.08 -35.60
C ASP A 136 24.08 30.67 -35.77
N TYR A 137 23.22 31.23 -34.92
CA TYR A 137 21.77 31.06 -35.01
C TYR A 137 21.17 31.97 -36.09
N LYS A 138 20.76 31.35 -37.20
CA LYS A 138 19.99 32.02 -38.26
C LYS A 138 18.56 32.28 -37.79
N LYS A 139 18.18 33.56 -37.67
CA LYS A 139 16.80 34.04 -37.42
C LYS A 139 15.86 33.49 -38.49
N SER A 140 14.90 32.65 -38.09
CA SER A 140 13.70 32.38 -38.89
C SER A 140 12.46 32.75 -38.10
N SER A 141 11.75 33.74 -38.64
CA SER A 141 10.48 34.24 -38.15
C SER A 141 9.38 33.23 -38.44
N TYR A 142 8.74 32.70 -37.41
CA TYR A 142 7.38 32.16 -37.53
C TYR A 142 6.40 33.03 -36.75
N ARG A 143 5.60 33.75 -37.52
CA ARG A 143 4.37 34.40 -37.11
C ARG A 143 3.37 33.34 -36.63
N LYS A 144 2.87 33.56 -35.41
CA LYS A 144 1.50 33.30 -34.91
C LYS A 144 0.89 31.92 -35.23
N ILE A 145 0.95 31.02 -34.24
CA ILE A 145 -0.21 30.18 -33.89
C ILE A 145 -0.48 30.40 -32.39
N ALA A 146 -1.76 30.57 -32.10
CA ALA A 146 -2.30 31.13 -30.89
C ALA A 146 -2.34 30.14 -29.72
N VAL A 147 -2.25 30.75 -28.54
CA VAL A 147 -2.71 30.31 -27.21
C VAL A 147 -3.77 29.21 -27.25
N LEU A 148 -3.42 28.01 -26.77
CA LEU A 148 -4.27 27.20 -25.89
C LEU A 148 -3.39 26.15 -25.19
N GLY A 149 -2.97 26.42 -23.95
CA GLY A 149 -2.07 25.52 -23.24
C GLY A 149 -1.72 26.00 -21.85
N PHE A 150 -2.72 26.37 -21.05
CA PHE A 150 -2.50 26.80 -19.67
C PHE A 150 -3.48 26.21 -18.64
N VAL A 151 -4.12 25.08 -18.95
CA VAL A 151 -4.97 24.38 -17.97
C VAL A 151 -4.48 22.95 -17.67
N SER A 152 -3.64 22.34 -18.51
CA SER A 152 -3.19 20.96 -18.33
C SER A 152 -2.09 20.78 -17.28
N ALA A 153 -1.21 21.76 -17.05
CA ALA A 153 -0.11 21.60 -16.09
C ALA A 153 -0.58 21.54 -14.63
N ALA A 154 -1.68 22.22 -14.28
CA ALA A 154 -2.17 22.24 -12.91
C ALA A 154 -2.86 20.92 -12.50
N LEU A 155 -3.58 20.28 -13.43
CA LEU A 155 -4.26 19.00 -13.16
C LEU A 155 -3.30 17.81 -13.21
N ILE A 156 -2.27 17.85 -14.06
CA ILE A 156 -1.23 16.81 -14.09
C ILE A 156 -0.44 16.82 -12.77
N CYS A 157 -0.09 17.99 -12.22
CA CYS A 157 0.57 18.06 -10.92
C CYS A 157 -0.30 17.52 -9.77
N VAL A 158 -1.62 17.77 -9.80
CA VAL A 158 -2.54 17.27 -8.76
C VAL A 158 -2.74 15.74 -8.88
N ALA A 159 -2.87 15.20 -10.09
CA ALA A 159 -3.00 13.76 -10.31
C ALA A 159 -1.70 13.00 -9.96
N VAL A 160 -0.53 13.55 -10.30
CA VAL A 160 0.77 12.97 -9.92
C VAL A 160 1.01 13.08 -8.40
N PHE A 161 0.53 14.14 -7.73
CA PHE A 161 0.64 14.28 -6.28
C PHE A 161 -0.35 13.40 -5.50
N LEU A 162 -1.51 13.07 -6.09
CA LEU A 162 -2.52 12.18 -5.49
C LEU A 162 -2.27 10.69 -5.77
N ASN A 163 -1.55 10.34 -6.85
CA ASN A 163 -1.27 8.95 -7.24
C ASN A 163 0.15 8.48 -6.88
N GLN A 164 0.97 9.33 -6.25
CA GLN A 164 2.21 8.90 -5.61
C GLN A 164 1.87 8.32 -4.24
N GLN A 165 1.54 7.02 -4.18
CA GLN A 165 2.00 6.25 -3.04
C GLN A 165 3.52 6.28 -3.11
N PRO A 166 4.22 6.87 -2.12
CA PRO A 166 5.67 6.84 -2.13
C PRO A 166 6.05 5.36 -2.11
N SER A 167 6.67 4.87 -3.18
CA SER A 167 7.44 3.62 -3.16
C SER A 167 8.23 3.63 -1.86
N ALA A 168 7.99 2.62 -1.01
CA ALA A 168 8.48 2.62 0.37
C ALA A 168 9.96 3.05 0.36
N PRO A 169 10.30 4.22 0.93
CA PRO A 169 11.69 4.64 0.97
C PRO A 169 12.46 3.53 1.69
N ALA A 170 13.73 3.32 1.34
CA ALA A 170 14.63 2.46 2.11
C ALA A 170 14.36 2.68 3.61
N GLY A 171 13.71 1.69 4.24
CA GLY A 171 12.85 1.94 5.40
C GLY A 171 13.60 2.55 6.58
N TRP A 172 12.96 3.47 7.29
CA TRP A 172 13.42 3.99 8.59
C TRP A 172 12.52 3.46 9.72
N GLY A 173 12.96 3.58 10.97
CA GLY A 173 12.19 3.10 12.11
C GLY A 173 12.00 1.57 12.11
N TRP A 174 10.76 1.10 12.03
CA TRP A 174 10.44 -0.34 12.03
C TRP A 174 10.25 -0.94 10.63
N ASN A 175 10.12 -0.10 9.60
CA ASN A 175 9.95 -0.55 8.20
C ASN A 175 11.28 -0.92 7.52
N ARG A 176 12.39 -0.90 8.26
CA ARG A 176 13.73 -1.23 7.74
C ARG A 176 13.89 -2.75 7.68
N PRO A 177 14.52 -3.30 6.64
CA PRO A 177 14.88 -4.72 6.62
C PRO A 177 15.66 -5.11 7.87
N GLY A 178 15.23 -6.20 8.52
CA GLY A 178 15.87 -6.71 9.72
C GLY A 178 15.63 -5.86 11.00
N ALA A 179 14.71 -4.90 10.98
CA ALA A 179 14.35 -4.15 12.20
C ALA A 179 13.80 -5.08 13.30
N LEU A 180 13.09 -6.15 12.91
CA LEU A 180 12.35 -7.04 13.81
C LEU A 180 12.95 -8.45 13.97
N THR A 181 13.96 -8.82 13.19
CA THR A 181 14.45 -10.22 13.08
C THR A 181 15.72 -10.48 13.89
N ALA A 182 15.85 -9.87 15.06
CA ALA A 182 17.06 -9.99 15.88
C ALA A 182 16.92 -11.15 16.88
N ASP A 183 17.87 -12.09 16.89
CA ASP A 183 18.00 -13.11 17.93
C ASP A 183 18.62 -12.49 19.19
N ILE A 184 17.81 -11.74 19.93
CA ILE A 184 18.20 -10.99 21.13
C ILE A 184 17.16 -11.16 22.24
N PRO A 185 17.55 -11.01 23.51
CA PRO A 185 16.63 -11.07 24.65
C PRO A 185 15.48 -10.06 24.54
N ALA A 186 14.33 -10.38 25.16
CA ALA A 186 13.09 -9.61 25.10
C ALA A 186 13.27 -8.12 25.47
N ASN A 187 14.03 -7.84 26.54
CA ASN A 187 14.32 -6.48 26.98
C ASN A 187 15.16 -5.70 25.96
N GLN A 188 16.16 -6.32 25.36
CA GLN A 188 16.98 -5.72 24.31
C GLN A 188 16.15 -5.49 23.04
N TYR A 189 15.22 -6.39 22.73
CA TYR A 189 14.28 -6.23 21.63
C TYR A 189 13.41 -4.98 21.80
N LEU A 190 12.74 -4.81 22.94
CA LEU A 190 11.92 -3.61 23.19
C LEU A 190 12.74 -2.31 23.20
N ASN A 191 13.97 -2.33 23.73
CA ASN A 191 14.86 -1.16 23.66
C ASN A 191 15.26 -0.83 22.22
N ARG A 192 15.55 -1.83 21.39
CA ARG A 192 15.83 -1.64 19.95
C ARG A 192 14.62 -1.07 19.21
N LEU A 193 13.40 -1.51 19.54
CA LEU A 193 12.19 -0.91 18.98
C LEU A 193 12.07 0.56 19.40
N ALA A 194 12.36 0.90 20.66
CA ALA A 194 12.33 2.27 21.15
C ALA A 194 13.38 3.16 20.44
N ASP A 195 14.59 2.64 20.21
CA ASP A 195 15.63 3.37 19.49
C ASP A 195 15.28 3.57 18.02
N SER A 196 14.60 2.61 17.41
CA SER A 196 14.05 2.73 16.06
C SER A 196 12.95 3.80 15.98
N ALA A 197 12.05 3.87 16.97
CA ALA A 197 11.05 4.93 17.05
C ALA A 197 11.68 6.32 17.24
N ASN A 198 12.78 6.41 18.00
CA ASN A 198 13.54 7.65 18.18
C ASN A 198 14.13 8.21 16.88
N GLU A 199 14.22 7.41 15.80
CA GLU A 199 14.61 7.92 14.50
C GLU A 199 13.64 8.97 13.94
N TRP A 200 12.42 9.06 14.49
CA TRP A 200 11.48 10.15 14.25
C TRP A 200 12.19 11.52 14.28
N PHE A 201 12.94 11.79 15.35
CA PHE A 201 13.61 13.07 15.62
C PHE A 201 14.85 13.34 14.76
N LYS A 202 15.28 12.40 13.91
CA LYS A 202 16.45 12.60 13.04
C LYS A 202 16.18 13.51 11.85
N LYS A 203 14.90 13.78 11.53
CA LYS A 203 14.52 14.60 10.37
C LYS A 203 13.45 15.63 10.77
N PRO A 204 13.70 16.93 10.57
CA PRO A 204 12.69 17.95 10.84
C PRO A 204 11.56 17.90 9.80
N THR A 205 10.37 18.30 10.25
CA THR A 205 9.10 18.31 9.51
C THR A 205 8.65 19.75 9.27
N GLU A 206 9.32 20.42 8.33
CA GLU A 206 9.18 21.88 8.12
C GLU A 206 7.88 22.30 7.42
N THR A 207 7.16 21.35 6.82
CA THR A 207 5.91 21.62 6.09
C THR A 207 4.81 20.66 6.51
N LYS A 208 3.54 21.09 6.34
CA LYS A 208 2.37 20.22 6.57
C LYS A 208 2.45 18.92 5.77
N ALA A 209 2.82 19.01 4.49
CA ALA A 209 2.99 17.83 3.64
C ALA A 209 4.06 16.88 4.20
N SER A 210 5.24 17.40 4.55
CA SER A 210 6.31 16.57 5.12
C SER A 210 5.93 15.91 6.45
N LEU A 211 5.14 16.61 7.29
CA LEU A 211 4.66 16.05 8.56
C LEU A 211 3.63 14.95 8.32
N ILE A 212 2.66 15.15 7.41
CA ILE A 212 1.68 14.12 7.02
C ILE A 212 2.41 12.88 6.50
N THR A 213 3.38 13.05 5.59
CA THR A 213 4.19 11.93 5.08
C THR A 213 4.90 11.19 6.21
N ARG A 214 5.52 11.92 7.15
CA ARG A 214 6.27 11.32 8.26
C ARG A 214 5.35 10.57 9.22
N LEU A 215 4.20 11.13 9.57
CA LEU A 215 3.18 10.49 10.41
C LEU A 215 2.65 9.20 9.76
N THR A 216 2.34 9.26 8.46
CA THR A 216 1.87 8.10 7.69
C THR A 216 2.92 6.97 7.68
N GLN A 217 4.19 7.31 7.49
CA GLN A 217 5.29 6.34 7.55
C GLN A 217 5.46 5.72 8.95
N PHE A 218 5.33 6.52 10.02
CA PHE A 218 5.42 6.01 11.38
C PHE A 218 4.23 5.08 11.68
N ARG A 219 3.03 5.46 11.25
CA ARG A 219 1.80 4.65 11.38
C ARG A 219 1.93 3.31 10.65
N ALA A 220 2.44 3.31 9.42
CA ALA A 220 2.76 2.06 8.71
C ALA A 220 3.78 1.19 9.48
N GLY A 221 4.71 1.82 10.20
CA GLY A 221 5.58 1.11 11.14
C GLY A 221 4.82 0.43 12.28
N CYS A 222 3.77 1.06 12.83
CA CYS A 222 2.91 0.42 13.83
C CYS A 222 2.22 -0.83 13.26
N GLU A 223 1.73 -0.79 12.03
CA GLU A 223 1.15 -1.97 11.35
C GLU A 223 2.18 -3.09 11.18
N THR A 224 3.40 -2.74 10.77
CA THR A 224 4.53 -3.69 10.68
C THR A 224 4.81 -4.36 12.02
N LEU A 225 4.70 -3.64 13.15
CA LEU A 225 4.79 -4.27 14.47
C LEU A 225 3.58 -5.15 14.76
N ILE A 226 2.36 -4.67 14.58
CA ILE A 226 1.13 -5.41 14.87
C ILE A 226 1.12 -6.79 14.21
N ASN A 227 1.56 -6.86 12.95
CA ASN A 227 1.53 -8.08 12.15
C ASN A 227 2.75 -8.99 12.34
N ALA A 228 3.78 -8.54 13.06
CA ALA A 228 4.99 -9.31 13.25
C ALA A 228 4.83 -10.44 14.28
N PRO A 229 5.60 -11.54 14.13
CA PRO A 229 5.53 -12.68 15.05
C PRO A 229 6.11 -12.38 16.44
N HIS A 230 7.06 -11.44 16.56
CA HIS A 230 7.75 -11.09 17.82
C HIS A 230 8.25 -12.28 18.64
N PRO A 231 9.05 -13.20 18.07
CA PRO A 231 9.45 -14.43 18.74
C PRO A 231 10.27 -14.22 20.03
N GLN A 232 10.81 -13.01 20.22
CA GLN A 232 11.57 -12.62 21.41
C GLN A 232 10.67 -12.31 22.62
N LEU A 233 9.36 -12.11 22.42
CA LEU A 233 8.43 -11.68 23.45
C LEU A 233 7.59 -12.85 23.98
N SER A 234 7.27 -12.79 25.28
CA SER A 234 6.25 -13.67 25.85
C SER A 234 4.87 -13.36 25.22
N PRO A 235 3.90 -14.28 25.28
CA PRO A 235 2.55 -14.01 24.79
C PRO A 235 1.91 -12.75 25.43
N GLU A 236 2.13 -12.53 26.72
CA GLU A 236 1.63 -11.34 27.43
C GLU A 236 2.28 -10.05 26.90
N ASP A 237 3.61 -10.06 26.73
CA ASP A 237 4.34 -8.89 26.21
C ASP A 237 4.02 -8.59 24.76
N ARG A 238 3.76 -9.64 23.96
CA ARG A 238 3.32 -9.50 22.58
C ARG A 238 1.93 -8.86 22.50
N VAL A 239 0.97 -9.33 23.29
CA VAL A 239 -0.38 -8.72 23.36
C VAL A 239 -0.27 -7.27 23.79
N TRP A 240 0.49 -6.98 24.85
CA TRP A 240 0.73 -5.61 25.29
C TRP A 240 1.32 -4.73 24.18
N LEU A 241 2.31 -5.22 23.43
CA LEU A 241 2.93 -4.46 22.35
C LEU A 241 1.93 -4.15 21.23
N ILE A 242 1.12 -5.13 20.83
CA ILE A 242 0.10 -5.00 19.79
C ILE A 242 -0.95 -3.97 20.19
N GLU A 243 -1.54 -4.09 21.38
CA GLU A 243 -2.54 -3.15 21.89
C GLU A 243 -2.00 -1.71 21.95
N ARG A 244 -0.73 -1.56 22.35
CA ARG A 244 -0.08 -0.24 22.37
C ARG A 244 0.12 0.31 20.96
N CYS A 245 0.56 -0.50 20.02
CA CYS A 245 0.74 -0.08 18.63
C CYS A 245 -0.58 0.32 17.98
N GLN A 246 -1.67 -0.41 18.22
CA GLN A 246 -3.01 -0.04 17.76
C GLN A 246 -3.43 1.32 18.32
N ALA A 247 -3.34 1.51 19.64
CA ALA A 247 -3.70 2.78 20.27
C ALA A 247 -2.80 3.96 19.86
N TRP A 248 -1.56 3.72 19.42
CA TRP A 248 -0.70 4.75 18.85
C TRP A 248 -1.06 5.04 17.39
N ALA A 249 -1.38 4.02 16.59
CA ALA A 249 -1.83 4.17 15.22
C ALA A 249 -3.11 5.02 15.14
N ASP A 250 -4.11 4.75 15.98
CA ASP A 250 -5.36 5.53 16.03
C ASP A 250 -5.08 7.03 16.27
N LYS A 251 -4.17 7.34 17.20
CA LYS A 251 -3.80 8.74 17.51
C LYS A 251 -3.02 9.40 16.38
N LEU A 252 -2.25 8.64 15.62
CA LEU A 252 -1.56 9.15 14.44
C LEU A 252 -2.58 9.43 13.33
N ASP A 253 -3.54 8.53 13.12
CA ASP A 253 -4.61 8.69 12.13
C ASP A 253 -5.47 9.93 12.44
N GLU A 254 -5.85 10.15 13.71
CA GLU A 254 -6.52 11.37 14.16
C GLU A 254 -5.73 12.64 13.82
N GLN A 255 -4.41 12.64 14.08
CA GLN A 255 -3.53 13.79 13.79
C GLN A 255 -3.38 14.04 12.27
N ILE A 256 -3.22 12.97 11.48
CA ILE A 256 -3.15 13.06 10.02
C ILE A 256 -4.43 13.70 9.47
N VAL A 257 -5.60 13.22 9.89
CA VAL A 257 -6.89 13.75 9.45
C VAL A 257 -7.07 15.21 9.87
N ALA A 258 -6.72 15.57 11.12
CA ALA A 258 -6.84 16.94 11.61
C ALA A 258 -5.93 17.90 10.84
N LEU A 259 -4.71 17.46 10.48
CA LEU A 259 -3.75 18.25 9.72
C LEU A 259 -4.17 18.42 8.26
N GLN A 260 -4.72 17.36 7.63
CA GLN A 260 -5.28 17.38 6.27
C GLN A 260 -6.51 18.29 6.15
N LYS A 261 -7.43 18.23 7.12
CA LYS A 261 -8.63 19.09 7.18
C LYS A 261 -8.31 20.53 7.60
N GLY A 262 -7.07 20.80 8.02
CA GLY A 262 -6.65 22.11 8.52
C GLY A 262 -7.25 22.48 9.87
N THR A 263 -7.82 21.51 10.61
CA THR A 263 -8.35 21.71 11.96
C THR A 263 -7.23 21.98 12.98
N THR A 264 -6.02 21.50 12.71
CA THR A 264 -4.82 21.76 13.51
C THR A 264 -3.74 22.41 12.64
N ASP A 265 -3.03 23.40 13.18
CA ASP A 265 -1.89 24.02 12.49
C ASP A 265 -0.62 23.16 12.57
N LEU A 266 0.35 23.44 11.70
CA LEU A 266 1.59 22.66 11.59
C LEU A 266 2.33 22.58 12.92
N LYS A 267 2.52 23.71 13.61
CA LYS A 267 3.34 23.77 14.82
C LYS A 267 2.71 22.96 15.95
N THR A 268 1.40 23.07 16.11
CA THR A 268 0.67 22.30 17.12
C THR A 268 0.67 20.80 16.81
N ALA A 269 0.47 20.42 15.54
CA ALA A 269 0.51 19.02 15.13
C ALA A 269 1.91 18.40 15.29
N ASP A 270 2.97 19.13 14.93
CA ASP A 270 4.36 18.70 15.07
C ASP A 270 4.74 18.44 16.52
N ALA A 271 4.41 19.39 17.41
CA ALA A 271 4.63 19.24 18.85
C ALA A 271 3.81 18.08 19.46
N SER A 272 2.59 17.86 18.98
CA SER A 272 1.74 16.74 19.40
C SER A 272 2.33 15.39 18.97
N ALA A 273 2.84 15.31 17.75
CA ALA A 273 3.53 14.14 17.22
C ALA A 273 4.78 13.83 18.05
N ASP A 274 5.65 14.81 18.27
CA ASP A 274 6.84 14.69 19.12
C ASP A 274 6.50 14.18 20.53
N ALA A 275 5.44 14.73 21.13
CA ALA A 275 4.99 14.31 22.46
C ALA A 275 4.48 12.86 22.46
N LEU A 276 3.75 12.44 21.41
CA LEU A 276 3.28 11.07 21.26
C LEU A 276 4.46 10.10 21.10
N ILE A 277 5.43 10.41 20.24
CA ILE A 277 6.61 9.56 20.02
C ILE A 277 7.44 9.45 21.31
N ASN A 278 7.67 10.55 22.03
CA ASN A 278 8.35 10.50 23.33
C ASN A 278 7.64 9.59 24.35
N LYS A 279 6.30 9.67 24.41
CA LYS A 279 5.50 8.79 25.30
C LYS A 279 5.62 7.33 24.91
N LEU A 280 5.58 7.03 23.61
CA LEU A 280 5.74 5.69 23.06
C LEU A 280 7.12 5.11 23.39
N VAL A 281 8.19 5.85 23.08
CA VAL A 281 9.58 5.45 23.37
C VAL A 281 9.76 5.15 24.85
N LYS A 282 9.19 6.01 25.72
CA LYS A 282 9.21 5.80 27.17
C LYS A 282 8.45 4.54 27.59
N ALA A 283 7.29 4.27 27.00
CA ALA A 283 6.51 3.07 27.31
C ALA A 283 7.27 1.78 26.95
N LEU A 284 7.92 1.74 25.78
CA LEU A 284 8.75 0.61 25.36
C LEU A 284 9.92 0.38 26.31
N ARG A 285 10.67 1.44 26.65
CA ARG A 285 11.81 1.36 27.59
C ARG A 285 11.38 0.95 29.00
N ASN A 286 10.24 1.44 29.47
CA ASN A 286 9.70 1.05 30.77
C ASN A 286 9.32 -0.44 30.80
N ARG A 287 8.64 -0.94 29.75
CA ARG A 287 8.30 -2.37 29.66
C ARG A 287 9.57 -3.22 29.55
N ALA A 288 10.57 -2.78 28.79
CA ALA A 288 11.87 -3.43 28.70
C ALA A 288 12.55 -3.58 30.07
N GLY A 289 12.42 -2.59 30.97
CA GLY A 289 12.95 -2.66 32.34
C GLY A 289 12.14 -3.54 33.30
N GLN A 290 10.95 -3.98 32.90
CA GLN A 290 10.08 -4.86 33.70
C GLN A 290 10.23 -6.34 33.32
N ILE A 291 10.78 -6.63 32.14
CA ILE A 291 10.95 -7.98 31.62
C ILE A 291 12.45 -8.33 31.60
N SER A 292 12.79 -9.58 31.96
CA SER A 292 14.18 -10.07 32.09
C SER A 292 14.44 -11.19 31.11
#